data_AF-X0VZA7-F1
#
_entry.id   AF-X0VZA7-F1
#
_cell.length_a   1.000
_cell.length_b   1.000
_cell.length_c   1.000
_cell.angle_alpha   90.00
_cell.angle_beta   90.00
_cell.angle_gamma   90.00
#
_symmetry.space_group_name_H-M   'P 1'
#
loop_
_entity.id
_entity.type
_entity.pdbx_description
1 polymer ?
#
loop_
_entity_poly.entity_id
_entity_poly.type
_entity_poly.pdbx_seq_one_letter_code
_entity_poly.pdbx_strand_id
1 'polypeptide(L)'
;MVCHHFGVNLPYRPFTPGHSTPLAFLADAFFHPTADVAAWANRSGGKTLTASILAALEFLFTDNLQARVLAGSEDQATNLYEYWQNWCDGPLAARVCGQVQRRRTRVSGGRMEILAASQRQVRGRKIQR
;
A
#
# COMPACT_ATOMS: atom_id res chain seq x y z
N MET A 1 -2.66 -16.32 -6.25
CA MET A 1 -3.52 -15.14 -6.10
C MET A 1 -2.89 -13.90 -6.74
N VAL A 2 -1.69 -13.47 -6.31
CA VAL A 2 -1.04 -12.23 -6.80
C VAL A 2 -0.87 -12.19 -8.32
N CYS A 3 -0.24 -13.19 -8.93
CA CYS A 3 -0.03 -13.21 -10.39
C CYS A 3 -1.34 -13.13 -11.19
N HIS A 4 -2.39 -13.84 -10.74
CA HIS A 4 -3.67 -13.87 -11.44
C HIS A 4 -4.48 -12.57 -11.28
N HIS A 5 -4.55 -12.01 -10.07
CA HIS A 5 -5.37 -10.80 -9.82
C HIS A 5 -4.63 -9.51 -10.16
N PHE A 6 -3.34 -9.43 -9.84
CA PHE A 6 -2.55 -8.21 -10.01
C PHE A 6 -1.68 -8.23 -11.28
N GLY A 7 -1.59 -9.35 -11.99
CA GLY A 7 -0.72 -9.48 -13.16
C GLY A 7 0.78 -9.44 -12.83
N VAL A 8 1.14 -9.61 -11.54
CA VAL A 8 2.53 -9.50 -11.06
C VAL A 8 3.06 -10.85 -10.59
N ASN A 9 4.16 -11.31 -11.19
CA ASN A 9 4.89 -12.47 -10.72
C ASN A 9 5.97 -12.04 -9.72
N LEU A 10 5.65 -12.10 -8.42
CA LEU A 10 6.62 -11.77 -7.36
C LEU A 10 7.63 -12.91 -7.18
N PRO A 11 8.93 -12.60 -7.06
CA PRO A 11 9.92 -13.61 -6.72
C PRO A 11 9.57 -14.31 -5.41
N TYR A 12 9.61 -15.64 -5.44
CA TYR A 12 9.27 -16.50 -4.31
C TYR A 12 10.44 -17.38 -3.84
N ARG A 13 11.55 -17.41 -4.61
CA ARG A 13 12.79 -18.09 -4.23
C ARG A 13 13.85 -17.06 -3.85
N PRO A 14 14.53 -17.23 -2.70
CA PRO A 14 15.62 -16.34 -2.33
C PRO A 14 16.79 -16.55 -3.28
N PHE A 15 17.36 -15.44 -3.77
CA PHE A 15 18.58 -15.48 -4.57
C PHE A 15 19.82 -15.55 -3.67
N THR A 16 19.84 -14.76 -2.61
CA THR A 16 20.91 -14.74 -1.60
C THR A 16 20.47 -15.54 -0.36
N PRO A 17 21.28 -16.48 0.14
CA PRO A 17 20.98 -17.20 1.38
C PRO A 17 20.66 -16.25 2.53
N GLY A 18 19.62 -16.57 3.30
CA GLY A 18 19.18 -15.77 4.45
C GLY A 18 18.34 -14.53 4.11
N HIS A 19 18.13 -14.20 2.84
CA HIS A 19 17.24 -13.09 2.46
C HIS A 19 15.79 -13.54 2.31
N SER A 20 14.86 -12.68 2.74
CA SER A 20 13.43 -12.84 2.43
C SER A 20 13.13 -12.46 0.99
N THR A 21 12.09 -13.08 0.42
CA THR A 21 11.61 -12.77 -0.93
C THR A 21 10.45 -11.78 -0.88
N PRO A 22 10.17 -11.02 -1.97
CA PRO A 22 9.01 -10.15 -2.03
C PRO A 22 7.69 -10.88 -1.76
N LEU A 23 7.52 -12.11 -2.26
CA LEU A 23 6.30 -12.89 -1.98
C LEU A 23 6.22 -13.33 -0.52
N ALA A 24 7.35 -13.74 0.08
CA ALA A 24 7.38 -14.09 1.51
C ALA A 24 7.04 -12.88 2.38
N PHE A 25 7.65 -11.72 2.11
CA PHE A 25 7.34 -10.47 2.81
C PHE A 25 5.85 -10.10 2.69
N LEU A 26 5.26 -10.19 1.49
CA LEU A 26 3.85 -9.92 1.27
C LEU A 26 2.96 -10.88 2.09
N ALA A 27 3.27 -12.17 2.07
CA ALA A 27 2.52 -13.18 2.81
C ALA A 27 2.61 -12.92 4.32
N ASP A 28 3.82 -12.70 4.85
CA ASP A 28 4.04 -12.43 6.27
C ASP A 28 3.25 -11.20 6.72
N ALA A 29 3.32 -10.10 5.97
CA ALA A 29 2.60 -8.88 6.29
C ALA A 29 1.07 -9.04 6.22
N PHE A 30 0.56 -9.73 5.19
CA PHE A 30 -0.87 -9.92 5.00
C PHE A 30 -1.49 -10.85 6.05
N PHE A 31 -0.81 -11.94 6.41
CA PHE A 31 -1.31 -12.90 7.40
C PHE A 31 -1.05 -12.49 8.85
N HIS A 32 -0.22 -11.47 9.09
CA HIS A 32 0.02 -10.90 10.42
C HIS A 32 -0.29 -9.38 10.45
N PRO A 33 -1.57 -8.99 10.25
CA PRO A 33 -1.96 -7.59 10.03
C PRO A 33 -1.75 -6.66 11.24
N THR A 34 -1.45 -7.20 12.42
CA THR A 34 -1.13 -6.41 13.62
C THR A 34 0.35 -6.19 13.82
N ALA A 35 1.21 -6.77 12.97
CA ALA A 35 2.65 -6.67 13.10
C ALA A 35 3.19 -5.44 12.36
N ASP A 36 4.16 -4.76 12.98
CA ASP A 36 4.98 -3.79 12.27
C ASP A 36 5.96 -4.55 11.38
N VAL A 37 5.85 -4.35 10.06
CA VAL A 37 6.71 -4.99 9.07
C VAL A 37 7.61 -3.97 8.37
N ALA A 38 8.86 -4.35 8.13
CA ALA A 38 9.82 -3.52 7.42
C ALA A 38 10.46 -4.31 6.28
N ALA A 39 10.57 -3.67 5.11
CA ALA A 39 11.27 -4.22 3.95
C ALA A 39 12.55 -3.42 3.70
N TRP A 40 13.71 -4.07 3.84
CA TRP A 40 15.00 -3.52 3.44
C TRP A 40 15.50 -4.20 2.17
N ALA A 41 15.74 -3.43 1.11
CA ALA A 41 16.24 -3.97 -0.15
C ALA A 41 16.96 -2.89 -0.97
N ASN A 42 17.66 -3.31 -2.03
CA ASN A 42 18.29 -2.42 -3.02
C ASN A 42 17.27 -1.61 -3.85
N ARG A 43 17.77 -0.62 -4.61
CA ARG A 43 16.97 0.07 -5.64
C ARG A 43 16.38 -0.95 -6.62
N SER A 44 15.14 -0.72 -7.04
CA SER A 44 14.38 -1.64 -7.90
C SER A 44 14.14 -3.04 -7.31
N GLY A 45 14.39 -3.26 -6.00
CA GLY A 45 14.10 -4.54 -5.31
C GLY A 45 12.60 -4.81 -5.06
N GLY A 46 11.69 -4.15 -5.77
CA GLY A 46 10.24 -4.44 -5.72
C GLY A 46 9.48 -3.99 -4.47
N LYS A 47 10.12 -3.28 -3.52
CA LYS A 47 9.50 -2.87 -2.24
C LYS A 47 8.20 -2.08 -2.42
N THR A 48 8.24 -1.01 -3.22
CA THR A 48 7.10 -0.12 -3.43
C THR A 48 5.95 -0.85 -4.12
N LEU A 49 6.25 -1.63 -5.15
CA LEU A 49 5.26 -2.47 -5.84
C LEU A 49 4.61 -3.47 -4.86
N THR A 50 5.42 -4.18 -4.08
CA THR A 50 4.92 -5.18 -3.12
C THR A 50 4.06 -4.54 -2.03
N ALA A 51 4.47 -3.38 -1.50
CA ALA A 51 3.68 -2.63 -0.53
C ALA A 51 2.35 -2.12 -1.13
N SER A 52 2.32 -1.73 -2.41
CA SER A 52 1.07 -1.36 -3.09
C SER A 52 0.10 -2.53 -3.23
N ILE A 53 0.61 -3.74 -3.49
CA ILE A 53 -0.19 -4.97 -3.56
C ILE A 53 -0.73 -5.31 -2.17
N LEU A 54 0.10 -5.22 -1.12
CA LEU A 54 -0.32 -5.42 0.26
C LEU A 54 -1.49 -4.50 0.62
N ALA A 55 -1.34 -3.19 0.39
CA ALA A 55 -2.39 -2.22 0.67
C ALA A 55 -3.68 -2.52 -0.13
N ALA A 56 -3.57 -2.93 -1.39
CA ALA A 56 -4.73 -3.32 -2.18
C ALA A 56 -5.42 -4.58 -1.64
N LEU A 57 -4.67 -5.58 -1.17
CA LEU A 57 -5.23 -6.74 -0.49
C LEU A 57 -5.94 -6.33 0.79
N GLU A 58 -5.37 -5.45 1.61
CA GLU A 58 -6.03 -4.95 2.82
C GLU A 58 -7.38 -4.30 2.51
N PHE A 59 -7.46 -3.46 1.47
CA PHE A 59 -8.72 -2.88 1.00
C PHE A 59 -9.69 -3.89 0.39
N LEU A 60 -9.21 -4.98 -0.20
CA LEU A 60 -10.07 -6.05 -0.72
C LEU A 60 -10.78 -6.81 0.40
N PHE A 61 -10.11 -6.98 1.55
CA PHE A 61 -10.58 -7.82 2.65
C PHE A 61 -11.06 -7.05 3.88
N THR A 62 -10.90 -5.72 3.91
CA THR A 62 -11.28 -4.88 5.07
C THR A 62 -12.15 -3.70 4.63
N ASP A 63 -13.39 -3.67 5.12
CA ASP A 63 -14.28 -2.53 4.95
C ASP A 63 -13.90 -1.35 5.86
N ASN A 64 -14.22 -0.13 5.42
CA ASN A 64 -14.01 1.11 6.18
C ASN A 64 -12.53 1.42 6.53
N LEU A 65 -11.57 0.71 5.94
CA LEU A 65 -10.13 0.89 6.18
C LEU A 65 -9.66 2.33 5.91
N GLN A 66 -8.95 2.93 6.87
CA GLN A 66 -8.35 4.26 6.73
C GLN A 66 -6.84 4.10 6.60
N ALA A 67 -6.32 4.09 5.37
CA ALA A 67 -4.90 3.95 5.10
C ALA A 67 -4.27 5.30 4.71
N ARG A 68 -3.03 5.52 5.15
CA ARG A 68 -2.27 6.74 4.88
C ARG A 68 -0.86 6.39 4.43
N VAL A 69 -0.42 7.02 3.34
CA VAL A 69 0.96 6.94 2.88
C VAL A 69 1.76 8.07 3.51
N LEU A 70 2.83 7.70 4.20
CA LEU A 70 3.77 8.61 4.84
C LEU A 70 5.15 8.44 4.22
N ALA A 71 5.81 9.55 3.90
CA ALA A 71 7.19 9.57 3.41
C ALA A 71 7.88 10.89 3.78
N GLY A 72 9.19 10.96 3.57
CA GLY A 72 10.00 12.16 3.84
C GLY A 72 9.67 13.35 2.93
N SER A 73 9.07 13.09 1.76
CA SER A 73 8.52 14.09 0.87
C SER A 73 7.18 13.64 0.26
N GLU A 74 6.40 14.60 -0.24
CA GLU A 74 5.14 14.28 -0.92
C GLU A 74 5.38 13.45 -2.20
N ASP A 75 6.44 13.75 -2.96
CA ASP A 75 6.79 13.00 -4.17
C ASP A 75 7.10 11.53 -3.86
N GLN A 76 7.77 11.26 -2.74
CA GLN A 76 8.04 9.88 -2.29
C GLN A 76 6.76 9.15 -1.90
N ALA A 77 5.83 9.83 -1.21
CA ALA A 77 4.54 9.24 -0.85
C ALA A 77 3.64 9.04 -2.09
N THR A 78 3.75 9.92 -3.07
CA THR A 78 3.02 9.84 -4.34
C THR A 78 3.39 8.58 -5.11
N ASN A 79 4.66 8.17 -5.09
CA ASN A 79 5.11 6.97 -5.79
C ASN A 79 4.32 5.71 -5.38
N LEU A 80 4.25 5.39 -4.08
CA LEU A 80 3.47 4.22 -3.62
C LEU A 80 2.00 4.34 -3.98
N TYR A 81 1.45 5.55 -3.83
CA TYR A 81 0.05 5.81 -4.11
C TYR A 81 -0.29 5.62 -5.60
N GLU A 82 0.55 6.06 -6.53
CA GLU A 82 0.40 5.85 -7.97
C GLU A 82 0.45 4.36 -8.34
N TYR A 83 1.38 3.59 -7.75
CA TYR A 83 1.40 2.13 -7.91
C TYR A 83 0.09 1.51 -7.44
N TRP A 84 -0.43 1.97 -6.30
CA TRP A 84 -1.68 1.47 -5.73
C TRP A 84 -2.91 1.87 -6.57
N GLN A 85 -2.93 3.06 -7.17
CA GLN A 85 -4.01 3.53 -8.03
C GLN A 85 -4.21 2.64 -9.26
N ASN A 86 -3.14 2.02 -9.78
CA ASN A 86 -3.27 1.05 -10.89
C ASN A 86 -4.18 -0.13 -10.53
N TRP A 87 -4.37 -0.42 -9.25
CA TRP A 87 -5.27 -1.47 -8.80
C TRP A 87 -6.73 -1.01 -8.72
N CYS A 88 -7.00 0.31 -8.74
CA CYS A 88 -8.34 0.89 -8.69
C CYS A 88 -9.17 0.60 -9.95
N ASP A 89 -8.55 0.47 -11.11
CA ASP A 89 -9.24 0.09 -12.35
C ASP A 89 -9.21 -1.43 -12.61
N GLY A 90 -8.59 -2.20 -11.70
CA GLY A 90 -8.47 -3.65 -11.78
C GLY A 90 -9.03 -4.32 -10.53
N PRO A 91 -8.20 -4.97 -9.69
CA PRO A 91 -8.66 -5.72 -8.52
C PRO A 91 -9.64 -4.97 -7.60
N LEU A 92 -9.47 -3.67 -7.43
CA LEU A 92 -10.29 -2.85 -6.54
C LEU A 92 -11.49 -2.18 -7.22
N ALA A 93 -11.70 -2.36 -8.53
CA ALA A 93 -12.69 -1.59 -9.28
C ALA A 93 -14.09 -1.62 -8.68
N ALA A 94 -14.55 -2.80 -8.23
CA ALA A 94 -15.87 -2.95 -7.60
C ALA A 94 -15.98 -2.30 -6.21
N ARG A 95 -14.84 -1.96 -5.58
CA ARG A 95 -14.76 -1.39 -4.23
C ARG A 95 -14.52 0.12 -4.23
N VAL A 96 -14.08 0.72 -5.34
CA VAL A 96 -13.80 2.16 -5.44
C VAL A 96 -15.10 2.97 -5.38
N CYS A 97 -15.08 4.05 -4.60
CA CYS A 97 -16.25 4.91 -4.38
C CYS A 97 -16.05 6.31 -5.00
N GLY A 98 -16.46 6.45 -6.26
CA GLY A 98 -16.33 7.69 -7.03
C GLY A 98 -14.99 7.80 -7.74
N GLN A 99 -14.54 9.02 -8.02
CA GLN A 99 -13.32 9.24 -8.80
C GLN A 99 -12.05 9.04 -7.97
N VAL A 100 -11.09 8.35 -8.58
CA VAL A 100 -9.69 8.25 -8.12
C VAL A 100 -9.05 9.64 -8.23
N GLN A 101 -8.58 10.20 -7.12
CA GLN A 101 -7.95 11.54 -7.09
C GLN A 101 -6.45 11.41 -6.86
N ARG A 102 -5.68 12.45 -7.23
CA ARG A 102 -4.20 12.49 -7.12
C ARG A 102 -3.66 12.20 -5.71
N ARG A 103 -4.41 12.53 -4.66
CA ARG A 103 -3.94 12.38 -3.26
C ARG A 103 -4.85 11.52 -2.39
N ARG A 104 -6.02 11.12 -2.89
CA ARG A 104 -7.02 10.40 -2.10
C ARG A 104 -7.97 9.61 -2.98
N THR A 105 -8.23 8.37 -2.58
CA THR A 105 -9.24 7.51 -3.21
C THR A 105 -10.09 6.88 -2.12
N ARG A 106 -11.41 6.93 -2.28
CA ARG A 106 -12.34 6.25 -1.37
C ARG A 106 -12.58 4.83 -1.84
N VAL A 107 -12.57 3.88 -0.91
CA VAL A 107 -12.74 2.44 -1.20
C VAL A 107 -13.57 1.81 -0.10
N SER A 108 -14.76 1.29 -0.44
CA SER A 108 -15.67 0.55 0.46
C SER A 108 -15.85 1.20 1.84
N GLY A 109 -16.28 2.46 1.86
CA GLY A 109 -16.45 3.26 3.08
C GLY A 109 -15.14 3.77 3.72
N GLY A 110 -14.01 3.19 3.32
CA GLY A 110 -12.65 3.57 3.69
C GLY A 110 -12.02 4.61 2.75
N ARG A 111 -10.72 4.84 2.93
CA ARG A 111 -9.91 5.65 2.02
C ARG A 111 -8.42 5.36 2.12
N MET A 112 -7.74 5.49 0.99
CA MET A 112 -6.29 5.61 0.88
C MET A 112 -5.94 7.08 0.61
N GLU A 113 -5.03 7.68 1.38
CA GLU A 113 -4.62 9.07 1.19
C GLU A 113 -3.12 9.29 1.39
N ILE A 114 -2.55 10.22 0.62
CA ILE A 114 -1.20 10.74 0.87
C ILE A 114 -1.28 11.81 1.95
N LEU A 115 -0.44 11.70 2.98
CA LEU A 115 -0.23 12.80 3.91
C LEU A 115 1.05 13.56 3.53
N ALA A 116 0.89 14.84 3.19
CA ALA A 116 2.03 15.73 3.01
C ALA A 116 2.83 15.81 4.31
N ALA A 117 4.16 15.68 4.21
CA ALA A 117 5.12 15.62 5.31
C ALA A 117 5.26 16.94 6.10
N SER A 118 4.16 17.45 6.65
CA SER A 118 4.16 18.56 7.60
C SER A 118 3.68 18.05 8.95
N GLN A 119 4.33 18.49 10.03
CA GLN A 119 3.96 18.11 11.41
C GLN A 119 2.47 18.35 11.72
N ARG A 120 1.86 19.36 11.08
CA ARG A 120 0.44 19.69 11.23
C ARG A 120 -0.50 18.62 10.65
N GLN A 121 -0.12 18.00 9.53
CA GLN A 121 -0.93 16.97 8.87
C GLN A 121 -0.75 15.60 9.54
N VAL A 122 0.47 15.27 9.98
CA VAL A 122 0.78 13.98 10.62
C VAL A 122 0.13 13.86 12.01
N ARG A 123 0.06 14.95 12.78
CA ARG A 123 -0.58 14.96 14.12
C ARG A 123 -2.12 14.91 14.10
N GLY A 124 -2.74 15.01 12.93
CA GLY A 124 -4.19 15.04 12.77
C GLY A 124 -4.85 16.38 13.14
N ARG A 125 -6.17 16.45 12.96
CA ARG A 125 -6.97 17.63 13.29
C ARG A 125 -7.04 17.77 14.81
N LYS A 126 -6.38 18.78 15.39
CA LYS A 126 -6.56 19.12 16.82
C LYS A 126 -8.05 19.33 17.08
N ILE A 127 -8.60 18.61 18.05
CA ILE A 127 -9.91 18.92 18.62
C ILE A 127 -9.77 20.30 19.29
N GLN A 128 -10.40 21.33 18.73
CA GLN A 128 -10.60 22.57 19.49
C GLN A 128 -11.56 22.24 20.64
N ARG A 129 -11.08 22.37 21.87
CA ARG A 129 -11.97 22.52 23.03
C ARG A 129 -12.59 23.90 23.00
#